data_AF-C9ZE34-F1
#
_entry.id   AF-C9ZE34-F1
#
_cell.length_a   1.000
_cell.length_b   1.000
_cell.length_c   1.000
_cell.angle_alpha   90.00
_cell.angle_beta   90.00
_cell.angle_gamma   90.00
#
_symmetry.space_group_name_H-M   'P 1'
#
loop_
_entity.id
_entity.type
_entity.pdbx_description
1 polymer ?
#
loop_
_entity_poly.entity_id
_entity_poly.type
_entity_poly.pdbx_seq_one_letter_code
_entity_poly.pdbx_strand_id
1 'polypeptide(L)' 'MKQQRLMRGMTQQDLADKCAEAGVHVDESHISRIERGIYTPRPKLRALLAELLELDVSDFGHVMQPDAMSGSAA' A
#
# COMPACT_ATOMS: atom_id res chain seq x y z
N MET A 1 1.78 1.71 6.04
CA MET A 1 0.42 1.70 5.42
C MET A 1 -0.64 1.04 6.31
N LYS A 2 -0.72 -0.30 6.42
CA LYS A 2 -1.77 -1.02 7.20
C LYS A 2 -2.01 -0.47 8.61
N GLN A 3 -0.94 -0.26 9.37
CA GLN A 3 -1.02 0.26 10.73
C GLN A 3 -1.69 1.64 10.79
N GLN A 4 -1.33 2.56 9.89
CA GLN A 4 -1.95 3.89 9.85
C GLN A 4 -3.43 3.85 9.51
N ARG A 5 -3.84 2.97 8.58
CA ARG A 5 -5.26 2.78 8.28
C ARG A 5 -6.03 2.28 9.51
N LEU A 6 -5.49 1.29 10.22
CA LEU A 6 -6.11 0.72 11.42
C LEU A 6 -6.18 1.73 12.58
N MET A 7 -5.14 2.54 12.79
CA MET A 7 -5.15 3.61 13.81
C MET A 7 -6.24 4.65 13.57
N ARG A 8 -6.68 4.82 12.32
CA ARG A 8 -7.78 5.71 11.92
C ARG A 8 -9.15 5.00 11.92
N GLY A 9 -9.23 3.74 12.35
CA GLY A 9 -10.49 2.98 12.40
C GLY A 9 -11.09 2.66 11.04
N MET A 10 -10.31 2.73 9.95
CA MET A 10 -10.80 2.48 8.60
C MET A 10 -10.64 1.02 8.19
N THR A 11 -11.64 0.46 7.49
CA THR A 11 -11.51 -0.79 6.73
C THR A 11 -10.76 -0.54 5.40
N GLN A 12 -10.36 -1.62 4.71
CA GLN A 12 -9.74 -1.49 3.38
C GLN A 12 -10.73 -0.91 2.35
N GLN A 13 -12.03 -1.24 2.49
CA GLN A 13 -13.10 -0.66 1.68
C GLN A 13 -13.25 0.84 1.93
N ASP A 14 -13.28 1.28 3.19
CA ASP A 14 -13.39 2.71 3.52
C ASP A 14 -12.26 3.54 2.89
N LEU A 15 -11.04 2.98 2.87
CA LEU A 15 -9.92 3.64 2.23
C LEU A 15 -10.03 3.66 0.70
N ALA A 16 -10.55 2.59 0.10
CA ALA A 16 -10.84 2.54 -1.33
C ALA A 16 -11.90 3.57 -1.73
N ASP A 17 -12.95 3.71 -0.92
CA ASP A 17 -14.01 4.70 -1.12
C ASP A 17 -13.46 6.14 -1.02
N LYS A 18 -12.62 6.43 -0.02
CA LYS A 18 -11.90 7.71 0.07
C LYS A 18 -11.02 8.01 -1.13
N CYS A 19 -10.40 6.98 -1.72
CA CYS A 19 -9.63 7.16 -2.95
C CYS A 19 -10.55 7.51 -4.13
N ALA A 20 -11.71 6.85 -4.22
CA ALA A 20 -12.70 7.11 -5.26
C ALA A 20 -13.30 8.52 -5.14
N GLU A 21 -13.57 9.00 -3.92
CA GLU A 21 -13.99 10.39 -3.64
C GLU A 21 -12.97 11.43 -4.16
N ALA A 22 -11.68 11.10 -4.10
CA ALA A 22 -10.59 11.91 -4.65
C ALA A 22 -10.32 11.67 -6.15
N GLY A 23 -11.17 10.91 -6.84
CA GLY A 23 -11.08 10.65 -8.28
C GLY A 23 -10.01 9.61 -8.66
N VAL A 24 -9.64 8.72 -7.75
CA VAL A 24 -8.76 7.57 -8.00
C VAL A 24 -9.48 6.28 -7.62
N HIS A 25 -10.00 5.58 -8.62
CA HIS A 25 -10.73 4.33 -8.40
C HIS A 25 -9.76 3.17 -8.13
N VAL A 26 -9.89 2.59 -6.94
CA VAL A 26 -9.28 1.33 -6.50
C VAL A 26 -10.30 0.54 -5.71
N ASP A 27 -10.10 -0.76 -5.56
CA ASP A 27 -10.95 -1.63 -4.76
C ASP A 27 -10.21 -2.10 -3.50
N GLU A 28 -10.94 -2.73 -2.59
CA GLU A 28 -10.41 -3.35 -1.37
C GLU A 28 -9.23 -4.30 -1.67
N SER A 29 -9.36 -5.09 -2.75
CA SER A 29 -8.33 -6.05 -3.17
C SER A 29 -7.02 -5.39 -3.56
N HIS A 30 -7.05 -4.25 -4.25
CA HIS A 30 -5.86 -3.44 -4.53
C HIS A 30 -5.22 -2.93 -3.25
N ILE A 31 -6.02 -2.38 -2.32
CA ILE A 31 -5.52 -1.93 -1.02
C ILE A 31 -4.84 -3.07 -0.26
N SER A 32 -5.47 -4.24 -0.22
CA SER A 32 -4.91 -5.45 0.40
C SER A 32 -3.56 -5.86 -0.20
N ARG A 33 -3.41 -5.80 -1.54
CA ARG A 33 -2.13 -6.11 -2.20
C ARG A 33 -1.03 -5.09 -1.88
N ILE A 34 -1.39 -3.80 -1.76
CA ILE A 34 -0.45 -2.73 -1.35
C ILE A 34 0.02 -2.98 0.08
N GLU A 35 -0.91 -3.24 1.00
CA GLU A 35 -0.60 -3.49 2.41
C GLU A 35 0.30 -4.70 2.63
N ARG A 36 0.20 -5.71 1.76
CA ARG A 36 1.03 -6.90 1.78
C ARG A 36 2.37 -6.74 1.05
N GLY A 37 2.64 -5.57 0.47
CA GLY A 37 3.85 -5.31 -0.32
C GLY A 37 3.92 -6.07 -1.65
N ILE A 38 2.82 -6.69 -2.09
CA ILE A 38 2.74 -7.44 -3.36
C ILE A 38 2.68 -6.48 -4.56
N TYR A 39 2.14 -5.29 -4.34
CA TYR A 39 1.94 -4.29 -5.36
C TYR A 39 2.41 -2.93 -4.88
N THR A 40 3.30 -2.31 -5.64
CA THR A 40 3.66 -0.91 -5.43
C THR A 40 2.67 0.00 -6.17
N PRO A 41 1.96 0.92 -5.49
CA PRO A 41 1.00 1.80 -6.14
C PRO A 41 1.67 2.74 -7.15
N ARG A 42 0.94 3.05 -8.23
CA ARG A 42 1.30 4.07 -9.23
C ARG A 42 1.50 5.44 -8.55
N PRO A 43 2.31 6.36 -9.11
CA PRO A 43 2.63 7.65 -8.48
C PRO A 43 1.41 8.44 -7.98
N LYS A 44 0.34 8.54 -8.79
CA LYS A 44 -0.89 9.25 -8.40
C LYS A 44 -1.56 8.65 -7.16
N LEU A 45 -1.76 7.33 -7.17
CA LEU A 45 -2.37 6.62 -6.03
C LEU A 45 -1.45 6.65 -4.81
N ARG A 46 -0.13 6.56 -5.00
CA ARG A 46 0.85 6.63 -3.91
C ARG A 46 0.81 7.96 -3.18
N ALA A 47 0.81 9.07 -3.93
CA ALA A 47 0.71 10.41 -3.35
C ALA A 47 -0.59 10.58 -2.57
N LEU A 48 -1.72 10.12 -3.13
CA LEU A 48 -3.02 10.17 -2.46
C LEU A 48 -3.04 9.34 -1.17
N LEU A 49 -2.53 8.11 -1.20
CA LEU A 49 -2.46 7.26 0.00
C LEU A 49 -1.53 7.83 1.07
N ALA A 50 -0.44 8.49 0.66
CA ALA A 50 0.47 9.18 1.56
C ALA A 50 -0.24 10.34 2.28
N GLU A 51 -1.00 11.15 1.53
CA GLU A 51 -1.81 12.24 2.09
C GLU A 51 -2.90 11.73 3.03
N LEU A 52 -3.73 10.77 2.60
CA LEU A 52 -4.87 10.25 3.38
C LEU A 52 -4.46 9.56 4.68
N LEU A 53 -3.25 8.98 4.72
CA LEU A 53 -2.76 8.22 5.86
C LEU A 53 -1.66 8.95 6.65
N GLU A 54 -1.31 10.18 6.29
CA GLU A 54 -0.18 10.93 6.84
C GLU A 54 1.11 10.11 6.86
N LEU A 55 1.44 9.54 5.70
CA LEU A 55 2.66 8.77 5.46
C LEU A 55 3.60 9.52 4.52
N ASP A 56 4.88 9.17 4.53
CA ASP A 56 5.78 9.61 3.47
C ASP A 56 5.55 8.75 2.21
N VAL A 57 5.73 9.36 1.03
CA VAL A 57 5.66 8.65 -0.25
C VAL A 57 6.72 7.52 -0.32
N SER A 58 7.86 7.66 0.38
CA SER A 58 8.89 6.63 0.49
C SER A 58 8.44 5.38 1.25
N ASP A 59 7.40 5.47 2.08
CA ASP A 59 6.90 4.35 2.90
C ASP A 59 6.22 3.24 2.08
N PHE A 60 5.97 3.48 0.80
CA PHE A 60 5.33 2.54 -0.13
C PHE A 60 6.35 1.72 -0.95
N GLY A 61 7.64 1.84 -0.64
CA GLY A 61 8.75 1.38 -1.49
C GLY A 61 9.39 0.03 -1.18
N HIS A 62 9.08 -0.64 -0.06
CA HIS A 62 9.71 -1.93 0.24
C HIS A 62 8.91 -3.11 -0.31
N VAL A 63 9.18 -3.46 -1.57
CA VAL A 63 9.00 -4.85 -2.00
C VAL A 63 10.04 -5.64 -1.23
N MET A 64 9.61 -6.45 -0.25
CA MET A 64 10.46 -7.51 0.28
C MET A 64 10.80 -8.39 -0.92
N GLN A 65 12.00 -8.24 -1.48
CA GLN A 65 12.55 -9.29 -2.31
C GLN A 65 12.62 -10.51 -1.38
N PRO A 66 11.97 -11.63 -1.70
CA PRO A 66 12.21 -12.85 -0.95
C PRO A 66 13.71 -13.10 -1.05
N ASP A 67 14.34 -13.30 0.11
CA ASP A 67 15.77 -13.55 0.25
C ASP A 67 16.29 -14.34 -0.94
N ALA A 68 17.33 -13.81 -1.57
CA ALA A 68 18.22 -14.59 -2.39
C ALA A 68 18.80 -15.70 -1.47
N MET A 69 18.07 -16.81 -1.37
CA MET A 69 18.52 -17.98 -0.66
C MET A 69 19.71 -18.54 -1.42
N SER A 70 20.86 -18.23 -0.82
CA SER A 70 22.14 -18.90 -0.95
C SER A 70 21.94 -20.39 -1.18
N GLY A 71 22.49 -20.89 -2.28
CA GLY A 71 22.49 -22.29 -2.66
C GLY A 71 23.66 -22.59 -3.58
N SER A 72 24.85 -22.06 -3.28
CA SER A 72 26.09 -22.63 -3.78
C SER A 72 26.54 -23.68 -2.74
N ALA A 73 26.22 -24.94 -3.01
CA ALA A 73 26.90 -26.06 -2.41
C ALA A 73 27.93 -26.56 -3.43
N ALA A 74 29.19 -26.56 -2.98
CA ALA A 74 30.38 -27.06 -3.65
C ALA A 74 30.37 -28.58 -3.78
#